data_AF-A0A948P1D6-F1
#
_entry.id   AF-A0A948P1D6-F1
#
_cell.length_a   1.000
_cell.length_b   1.000
_cell.length_c   1.000
_cell.angle_alpha   90.00
_cell.angle_beta   90.00
_cell.angle_gamma   90.00
#
_symmetry.space_group_name_H-M   'P 1'
#
loop_
_entity.id
_entity.type
_entity.pdbx_description
1 polymer ?
#
loop_
_entity_poly.entity_id
_entity_poly.type
_entity_poly.pdbx_seq_one_letter_code
_entity_poly.pdbx_strand_id
1 'polypeptide(L)' 'MEVPEGCPLTWHEYRTLTLFAAGLRLRQVAAVEGRSPNTISARRTSLKAKINAVNMNNAVAIAATKGWI' A
#
# COMPACT_ATOMS: atom_id res chain seq x y z
N MET A 1 -11.85 -3.87 -8.02
CA MET A 1 -10.86 -4.41 -7.06
C MET A 1 -11.35 -4.03 -5.68
N GLU A 2 -11.84 -5.02 -4.95
CA GLU A 2 -12.38 -4.86 -3.60
C GLU A 2 -11.25 -5.07 -2.58
N VAL A 3 -11.40 -4.47 -1.40
CA VAL A 3 -10.46 -4.69 -0.29
C VAL A 3 -10.81 -6.04 0.35
N PRO A 4 -9.85 -6.97 0.50
CA PRO A 4 -10.09 -8.25 1.16
C PRO A 4 -10.64 -8.10 2.58
N GLU A 5 -11.50 -9.02 2.98
CA GLU A 5 -12.09 -9.03 4.31
C GLU A 5 -11.00 -9.12 5.40
N GLY A 6 -11.17 -8.36 6.49
CA GLY A 6 -10.19 -8.28 7.58
C GLY A 6 -8.92 -7.47 7.27
N CYS A 7 -8.79 -6.88 6.08
CA CYS A 7 -7.72 -5.94 5.79
C CYS A 7 -8.00 -4.59 6.49
N PRO A 8 -7.10 -4.06 7.32
CA PRO A 8 -7.32 -2.80 8.04
C PRO A 8 -7.12 -1.55 7.16
N LEU A 9 -6.89 -1.74 5.85
CA LEU A 9 -6.59 -0.67 4.91
C LEU A 9 -7.88 -0.16 4.25
N THR A 10 -7.94 1.15 4.05
CA THR A 10 -8.93 1.75 3.15
C THR A 10 -8.65 1.33 1.71
N TRP A 11 -9.64 1.45 0.83
CA TRP A 11 -9.47 1.15 -0.59
C TRP A 11 -8.28 1.87 -1.22
N HIS A 12 -8.07 3.14 -0.88
CA HIS A 12 -6.96 3.93 -1.39
C HIS A 12 -5.60 3.43 -0.89
N GLU A 13 -5.50 3.02 0.37
CA GLU A 13 -4.27 2.45 0.92
C GLU A 13 -4.00 1.07 0.32
N TYR A 14 -5.03 0.24 0.23
CA TYR A 14 -4.94 -1.08 -0.38
C TYR A 14 -4.47 -0.97 -1.84
N ARG A 15 -5.04 -0.05 -2.62
CA ARG A 15 -4.59 0.23 -3.99
C ARG A 15 -3.12 0.69 -4.04
N THR A 16 -2.69 1.54 -3.12
CA THR A 16 -1.29 1.95 -3.03
C THR A 16 -0.38 0.75 -2.71
N LEU A 17 -0.79 -0.13 -1.79
CA LEU A 17 -0.06 -1.36 -1.45
C LEU A 17 0.07 -2.31 -2.65
N THR A 18 -1.01 -2.55 -3.40
CA THR A 18 -0.97 -3.45 -4.57
C THR A 18 -0.04 -2.92 -5.66
N LEU A 19 0.02 -1.61 -5.87
CA LEU A 19 0.98 -1.01 -6.80
C LEU A 19 2.43 -1.21 -6.35
N PHE A 20 2.71 -1.10 -5.04
CA PHE A 20 4.03 -1.42 -4.50
C PHE A 20 4.36 -2.92 -4.61
N ALA A 21 3.38 -3.80 -4.39
CA ALA A 21 3.53 -5.24 -4.57
C ALA A 21 3.86 -5.61 -6.03
N ALA A 22 3.31 -4.86 -6.99
CA ALA A 22 3.65 -4.97 -8.41
C ALA A 22 5.04 -4.39 -8.77
N GLY A 23 5.82 -3.94 -7.79
CA GLY A 23 7.19 -3.47 -7.97
C GLY A 23 7.31 -1.98 -8.35
N LEU A 24 6.22 -1.21 -8.33
CA LEU A 24 6.28 0.22 -8.65
C LEU A 24 6.98 1.00 -7.54
N ARG A 25 7.75 2.00 -7.95
CA ARG A 25 8.39 2.97 -7.05
C ARG A 25 7.45 4.13 -6.74
N LEU A 26 7.72 4.84 -5.64
CA LEU A 26 6.89 5.96 -5.13
C LEU A 26 6.40 6.94 -6.21
N ARG A 27 7.31 7.38 -7.11
CA ARG A 27 6.95 8.33 -8.19
C ARG A 27 6.05 7.69 -9.25
N GLN A 28 6.24 6.41 -9.55
CA GLN A 28 5.38 5.67 -10.49
C GLN A 28 3.98 5.47 -9.88
N VAL A 29 3.90 5.10 -8.60
CA VAL A 29 2.64 5.02 -7.86
C VAL A 29 1.92 6.36 -7.87
N ALA A 30 2.63 7.44 -7.59
CA ALA A 30 2.10 8.80 -7.62
C ALA A 30 1.53 9.18 -9.00
N ALA A 31 2.25 8.85 -10.08
CA ALA A 31 1.78 9.06 -11.45
C ALA A 31 0.52 8.23 -11.78
N VAL A 32 0.52 6.94 -11.43
CA VAL A 32 -0.64 6.04 -11.65
C VAL A 32 -1.87 6.50 -10.89
N GLU A 33 -1.71 7.04 -9.69
CA GLU A 33 -2.81 7.56 -8.88
C GLU A 33 -3.20 9.01 -9.20
N GLY A 34 -2.45 9.71 -10.06
CA GLY A 34 -2.67 11.14 -10.34
C GLY A 34 -2.49 12.01 -9.08
N ARG A 35 -1.55 11.66 -8.20
CA ARG A 35 -1.30 12.36 -6.92
C ARG A 35 0.15 12.81 -6.81
N SER A 36 0.41 13.72 -5.88
CA SER A 36 1.79 14.13 -5.58
C SER A 36 2.56 13.00 -4.89
N PRO A 37 3.89 12.88 -5.10
CA PRO A 37 4.73 11.94 -4.36
C PRO A 37 4.63 12.09 -2.84
N ASN A 38 4.41 13.31 -2.34
CA ASN A 38 4.24 13.59 -0.92
C ASN A 38 2.96 12.97 -0.37
N THR A 39 1.86 13.03 -1.13
CA THR A 39 0.59 12.39 -0.76
C THR A 39 0.76 10.87 -0.65
N ILE A 40 1.44 10.24 -1.61
CA ILE A 40 1.72 8.80 -1.55
C ILE A 40 2.65 8.47 -0.38
N SER A 41 3.63 9.32 -0.08
CA SER A 41 4.53 9.14 1.07
C SER A 41 3.77 9.16 2.40
N ALA A 42 2.89 10.15 2.60
CA ALA A 42 2.04 10.22 3.79
C ALA A 42 1.12 9.00 3.91
N ARG A 43 0.51 8.59 2.79
CA ARG A 43 -0.32 7.39 2.75
C ARG A 43 0.47 6.12 3.07
N ARG A 44 1.70 6.00 2.57
CA ARG A 44 2.61 4.89 2.89
C ARG A 44 2.87 4.81 4.40
N THR A 45 3.08 5.95 5.06
CA THR A 45 3.26 5.99 6.53
C THR A 45 2.01 5.50 7.25
N SER A 46 0.83 6.02 6.89
CA SER A 46 -0.44 5.59 7.49
C SER A 46 -0.71 4.09 7.28
N LEU A 47 -0.52 3.62 6.05
CA LEU A 47 -0.64 2.22 5.66
C LEU A 47 0.25 1.33 6.51
N LYS A 48 1.55 1.63 6.58
CA LYS A 48 2.51 0.86 7.38
C LYS A 48 2.10 0.77 8.84
N ALA A 49 1.59 1.86 9.42
CA ALA A 49 1.12 1.85 10.82
C ALA A 49 -0.07 0.91 11.00
N LYS A 50 -1.04 0.90 10.07
CA LYS A 50 -2.26 0.07 10.16
C LYS A 50 -1.98 -1.43 10.08
N ILE A 51 -1.00 -1.85 9.30
CA ILE A 51 -0.62 -3.27 9.15
C ILE A 51 0.62 -3.64 9.98
N ASN A 52 1.06 -2.74 10.87
CA ASN A 52 2.23 -2.92 11.74
C ASN A 52 3.52 -3.30 10.98
N ALA A 53 3.76 -2.64 9.85
CA ALA A 53 4.92 -2.90 8.99
C ALA A 53 6.04 -1.88 9.19
N VAL A 54 7.27 -2.37 9.30
CA VAL A 54 8.46 -1.52 9.53
C VAL A 54 8.83 -0.73 8.25
N ASN A 55 8.75 -1.40 7.09
CA ASN A 55 9.03 -0.84 5.78
C ASN A 55 8.04 -1.38 4.73
N MET A 56 8.13 -0.87 3.49
CA MET A 56 7.16 -1.22 2.45
C MET A 56 7.29 -2.67 1.96
N ASN A 57 8.50 -3.23 1.96
CA ASN A 57 8.70 -4.64 1.58
C ASN A 57 8.09 -5.57 2.64
N ASN A 58 8.26 -5.24 3.92
CA ASN A 58 7.60 -5.94 5.02
C ASN A 58 6.07 -5.82 4.92
N ALA A 59 5.55 -4.63 4.60
CA ALA A 59 4.12 -4.43 4.35
C ALA A 59 3.56 -5.35 3.25
N VAL A 60 4.27 -5.48 2.12
CA VAL A 60 3.91 -6.40 1.03
C VAL A 60 3.98 -7.86 1.51
N ALA A 61 5.02 -8.25 2.24
CA ALA A 61 5.17 -9.61 2.76
C ALA A 61 4.06 -9.99 3.77
N ILE A 62 3.68 -9.07 4.66
CA ILE A 62 2.56 -9.27 5.61
C ILE A 62 1.26 -9.43 4.82
N ALA A 63 1.02 -8.58 3.83
CA ALA A 63 -0.18 -8.65 3.02
C ALA A 63 -0.30 -9.97 2.23
N ALA A 64 0.80 -10.45 1.64
CA ALA A 64 0.84 -11.74 0.97
C ALA A 64 0.59 -12.91 1.95
N THR A 65 1.23 -12.88 3.13
CA THR A 65 1.02 -13.90 4.19
C THR A 65 -0.43 -13.93 4.68
N LYS A 66 -1.10 -12.78 4.71
CA LYS A 66 -2.50 -12.64 5.13
C LYS A 66 -3.50 -12.93 3.99
N GLY A 67 -3.03 -13.20 2.77
CA GLY A 67 -3.89 -13.43 1.61
C GLY A 67 -4.61 -12.16 1.13
N TRP A 68 -4.09 -10.98 1.44
CA TRP A 68 -4.66 -9.73 0.97
C TRP A 68 -4.23 -9.37 -0.44
N ILE A 69 -3.08 -9.89 -0.90
CA ILE A 69 -2.53 -9.69 -2.26
C ILE A 69 -1.94 -10.98 -2.78
#